data_AF-A0A098M8W6-F1
#
_entry.id   AF-A0A098M8W6-F1
#
_cell.length_a   1.000
_cell.length_b   1.000
_cell.length_c   1.000
_cell.angle_alpha   90.00
_cell.angle_beta   90.00
_cell.angle_gamma   90.00
#
_symmetry.space_group_name_H-M   'P 1'
#
loop_
_entity.id
_entity.type
_entity.pdbx_description
1 polymer ?
#
loop_
_entity_poly.entity_id
_entity_poly.type
_entity_poly.pdbx_seq_one_letter_code
_entity_poly.pdbx_strand_id
1 'polypeptide(L)' 'MKNDKLKPGQRVQISKGHKSGLGGRQGTVVALGMQEEQSKAQISVAGSKEPMKVFIELDSLEELKSDTLPPGWLEFYI' A
#
# COMPACT_ATOMS: atom_id res chain seq x y z
N MET A 1 2.90 5.15 15.70
CA MET A 1 2.13 6.29 15.14
C MET A 1 2.58 6.69 13.72
N LYS A 2 3.08 5.76 12.88
CA LYS A 2 3.43 6.08 11.46
C LYS A 2 2.27 5.85 10.49
N ASN A 3 1.25 5.07 10.88
CA ASN A 3 0.27 4.50 9.96
C ASN A 3 -1.17 4.99 10.11
N ASP A 4 -1.45 5.89 11.06
CA ASP A 4 -2.75 6.57 11.20
C ASP A 4 -3.06 7.52 10.01
N LYS A 5 -2.13 7.65 9.07
CA LYS A 5 -2.24 8.51 7.88
C LYS A 5 -2.46 7.75 6.59
N LEU A 6 -2.52 6.41 6.62
CA LEU A 6 -2.78 5.64 5.42
C LEU A 6 -4.18 5.97 4.87
N LYS A 7 -4.32 6.03 3.55
CA LYS A 7 -5.59 6.32 2.87
C LYS A 7 -5.82 5.34 1.72
N PRO A 8 -7.07 5.00 1.41
CA PRO A 8 -7.42 4.35 0.15
C PRO A 8 -6.78 5.07 -1.05
N GLY A 9 -6.23 4.31 -1.99
CA GLY A 9 -5.49 4.80 -3.16
C GLY A 9 -3.99 5.02 -2.92
N GLN A 10 -3.50 4.98 -1.68
CA GLN A 10 -2.08 5.18 -1.39
C GLN A 10 -1.25 3.95 -1.76
N ARG A 11 -0.07 4.19 -2.35
CA ARG A 11 0.92 3.15 -2.62
C ARG A 11 1.70 2.85 -1.35
N VAL A 12 1.84 1.55 -1.08
CA VAL A 12 2.52 1.04 0.10
C VAL A 12 3.36 -0.18 -0.26
N GLN A 13 4.39 -0.40 0.55
CA GLN A 13 5.21 -1.61 0.52
C GLN A 13 4.96 -2.40 1.79
N ILE A 14 4.80 -3.72 1.66
CA ILE A 14 4.70 -4.61 2.81
C ILE A 14 6.12 -4.82 3.36
N SER A 15 6.31 -4.73 4.68
CA SER A 15 7.62 -4.90 5.32
C SER A 15 8.29 -6.22 4.90
N LYS A 16 9.59 -6.18 4.56
CA LYS A 16 10.33 -7.34 3.99
C LYS A 16 10.24 -8.63 4.82
N GLY A 17 10.15 -8.52 6.14
CA GLY A 17 10.04 -9.66 7.07
C GLY A 17 8.61 -10.10 7.40
N HIS A 18 7.60 -9.67 6.63
CA HIS A 18 6.21 -9.93 6.98
C HIS A 18 5.82 -11.43 6.91
N LYS A 19 5.14 -11.91 7.96
CA LYS A 19 4.71 -13.30 8.15
C LYS A 19 3.78 -13.86 7.06
N SER A 20 3.16 -13.01 6.23
CA SER A 20 2.31 -13.47 5.12
C SER A 20 3.08 -14.03 3.91
N GLY A 21 4.42 -13.93 3.90
CA GLY A 21 5.24 -14.32 2.75
C GLY A 21 5.20 -13.31 1.59
N LEU A 22 4.49 -12.19 1.76
CA LEU A 22 4.41 -11.09 0.77
C LEU A 22 5.37 -9.94 1.09
N GLY A 23 6.34 -10.16 1.98
CA GLY A 23 7.29 -9.13 2.39
C GLY A 23 8.05 -8.55 1.20
N GLY A 24 8.16 -7.22 1.15
CA GLY A 24 8.79 -6.47 0.08
C GLY A 24 7.91 -6.25 -1.15
N ARG A 25 6.72 -6.85 -1.23
CA ARG A 25 5.78 -6.57 -2.32
C ARG A 25 5.12 -5.22 -2.16
N GLN A 26 4.86 -4.59 -3.30
CA GLN A 26 4.19 -3.31 -3.39
C GLN A 26 2.72 -3.50 -3.74
N GLY A 27 1.89 -2.59 -3.25
CA GLY A 27 0.47 -2.59 -3.55
C GLY A 27 -0.18 -1.25 -3.29
N THR A 28 -1.49 -1.22 -3.49
CA THR A 28 -2.31 -0.04 -3.25
C THR A 28 -3.31 -0.35 -2.15
N VAL A 29 -3.44 0.55 -1.17
CA VAL A 29 -4.49 0.46 -0.15
C VAL A 29 -5.85 0.60 -0.82
N VAL A 30 -6.71 -0.39 -0.62
CA VAL A 30 -8.10 -0.41 -1.13
C VAL A 30 -9.05 0.10 -0.07
N ALA A 31 -8.88 -0.37 1.16
CA ALA A 31 -9.72 -0.03 2.29
C ALA A 31 -8.93 -0.17 3.60
N LEU A 32 -9.42 0.48 4.65
CA LEU A 32 -8.91 0.37 6.00
C LEU A 32 -10.05 -0.12 6.89
N GLY A 33 -9.74 -0.96 7.86
CA GLY A 33 -10.74 -1.49 8.77
C GLY A 33 -10.15 -2.11 10.01
N MET A 34 -11.04 -2.54 10.90
CA MET A 34 -10.70 -3.27 12.12
C MET A 34 -11.04 -4.74 11.91
N GLN A 35 -10.11 -5.63 12.19
CA GLN A 35 -10.31 -7.07 12.12
C GLN A 35 -9.58 -7.72 13.31
N GLU A 36 -10.28 -8.54 14.09
CA GLU A 36 -9.72 -9.20 15.29
C GLU A 36 -9.07 -8.19 16.24
N GLU A 37 -9.76 -7.07 16.51
CA GLU A 37 -9.29 -5.98 17.38
C GLU A 37 -8.02 -5.25 16.90
N GLN A 38 -7.52 -5.59 15.71
CA GLN A 38 -6.36 -4.95 15.10
C GLN A 38 -6.76 -4.12 13.89
N SER A 39 -6.12 -2.96 13.74
CA SER A 39 -6.28 -2.16 12.52
C SER A 39 -5.49 -2.80 11.38
N LYS A 40 -6.19 -3.11 10.28
CA LYS A 40 -5.60 -3.72 9.08
C LYS A 40 -5.99 -2.91 7.83
N ALA A 41 -5.10 -2.88 6.85
CA ALA A 41 -5.38 -2.39 5.52
C ALA A 41 -5.67 -3.55 4.58
N GLN A 42 -6.72 -3.41 3.77
CA GLN A 42 -6.89 -4.23 2.58
C GLN A 42 -6.02 -3.66 1.47
N ILE A 43 -5.14 -4.49 0.90
CA ILE A 43 -4.17 -4.09 -0.12
C ILE A 43 -4.39 -4.91 -1.38
N SER A 44 -4.42 -4.22 -2.52
CA SER A 44 -4.31 -4.85 -3.83
C SER A 44 -2.84 -4.94 -4.20
N VAL A 45 -2.29 -6.15 -4.24
CA VAL A 45 -0.88 -6.40 -4.57
C VAL A 45 -0.72 -6.46 -6.09
N ALA A 46 0.21 -5.69 -6.65
CA ALA A 46 0.50 -5.68 -8.07
C ALA A 46 1.40 -6.87 -8.46
N GLY A 47 1.17 -7.46 -9.65
CA GLY A 47 2.07 -8.46 -10.23
C GLY A 47 1.49 -9.86 -10.49
N SER A 48 0.20 -10.09 -10.21
CA SER A 48 -0.52 -11.30 -10.63
C SER A 48 -1.51 -10.97 -11.76
N LYS A 49 -1.80 -11.95 -12.65
CA LYS A 49 -2.82 -11.81 -13.72
C LYS A 49 -4.18 -11.36 -13.18
N GLU A 50 -4.46 -11.65 -11.92
CA GLU A 50 -5.62 -11.16 -11.18
C GLU A 50 -5.14 -10.39 -9.95
N PRO A 51 -5.73 -9.21 -9.65
CA PRO A 51 -5.34 -8.43 -8.48
C PRO A 51 -5.67 -9.19 -7.19
N MET A 52 -4.63 -9.60 -6.45
CA MET A 52 -4.79 -10.29 -5.17
C MET A 52 -5.06 -9.26 -4.07
N LYS A 53 -6.20 -9.40 -3.39
CA LYS A 53 -6.55 -8.58 -2.22
C LYS A 53 -6.15 -9.29 -0.94
N VAL A 54 -5.34 -8.64 -0.12
CA VAL A 54 -4.84 -9.19 1.16
C VAL A 54 -5.06 -8.20 2.30
N PHE A 55 -5.22 -8.71 3.51
CA PHE A 55 -5.27 -7.89 4.72
C PHE A 55 -3.91 -7.91 5.40
N ILE A 56 -3.34 -6.73 5.65
CA ILE A 56 -2.03 -6.56 6.28
C ILE A 56 -2.19 -5.57 7.44
N GLU A 57 -1.57 -5.86 8.58
CA GLU A 57 -1.54 -4.98 9.74
C GLU A 57 -0.91 -3.63 9.36
N LEU A 58 -1.48 -2.53 9.86
CA LEU A 58 -1.00 -1.19 9.48
C LEU A 58 0.48 -1.00 9.79
N ASP A 59 0.97 -1.56 10.90
CA ASP A 59 2.37 -1.49 11.33
C ASP A 59 3.36 -2.27 10.46
N SER A 60 2.84 -3.12 9.58
CA SER A 60 3.60 -3.88 8.60
C SER A 60 3.66 -3.20 7.22
N LEU A 61 3.27 -1.92 7.14
CA LEU A 61 3.22 -1.15 5.90
C LEU A 61 4.16 0.04 5.93
N GLU A 62 4.87 0.21 4.82
CA GLU A 62 5.76 1.33 4.56
C GLU A 62 5.16 2.17 3.43
N GLU A 63 5.03 3.48 3.65
CA GLU A 63 4.56 4.40 2.61
C GLU A 63 5.58 4.46 1.46
N LEU A 64 5.10 4.20 0.23
CA LEU A 64 5.85 4.50 -0.97
C LEU A 64 5.48 5.92 -1.39
N LYS A 65 6.42 6.86 -1.23
CA LYS A 65 6.29 8.17 -1.85
C LYS A 65 6.08 7.95 -3.35
N SER A 66 5.04 8.55 -3.92
CA SER A 66 4.85 8.45 -5.37
C SER A 66 6.08 9.02 -6.05
N ASP A 67 6.53 8.38 -7.12
CA ASP A 67 7.55 8.97 -7.97
C ASP A 67 7.10 10.38 -8.32
N THR A 68 7.98 11.34 -8.03
CA THR A 68 7.80 12.70 -8.52
C THR A 68 7.75 12.55 -10.03
N LEU A 69 6.68 13.04 -10.67
CA LEU A 69 6.58 12.96 -12.13
C LEU A 69 7.90 13.48 -12.72
N PRO A 70 8.46 12.79 -13.73
CA PRO A 70 9.68 13.27 -14.37
C PRO A 70 9.47 14.73 -14.79
N PRO A 71 10.46 15.62 -14.56
CA PRO A 71 10.36 17.01 -15.00
C PRO A 71 10.03 17.04 -16.50
N GLY A 72 8.97 17.78 -16.88
CA GLY A 72 8.41 17.84 -18.24
C GLY A 72 7.00 17.26 -18.41
N TRP A 73 6.51 16.43 -17.48
CA TRP A 73 5.12 15.91 -17.53
C TRP A 73 4.07 16.86 -16.93
N LEU A 74 4.50 17.94 -16.28
CA LEU A 74 3.63 19.01 -15.77
C LEU A 74 3.04 19.89 -16.89
N GLU A 75 3.62 19.85 -18.09
CA GLU A 75 3.28 20.77 -19.19
C GLU A 75 2.02 20.38 -19.98
N PHE A 76 1.42 19.22 -19.69
CA PHE A 76 0.22 18.72 -20.39
C PHE A 76 -1.10 18.93 -19.63
N TYR A 77 -1.06 19.58 -18.45
CA TYR A 77 -2.24 19.97 -17.68
C TYR A 77 -2.43 21.50 -17.73
N ILE A 78 -2.70 22.03 -18.93
CA ILE A 78 -3.24 23.39 -19.13
C ILE A 78 -4.45 23.28 -20.05
#